data_AF-A0A0V1EJA3-F1
#
_entry.id   AF-A0A0V1EJA3-F1
#
_cell.length_a   1.000
_cell.length_b   1.000
_cell.length_c   1.000
_cell.angle_alpha   90.00
_cell.angle_beta   90.00
_cell.angle_gamma   90.00
#
_symmetry.space_group_name_H-M   'P 1'
#
loop_
_entity.id
_entity.type
_entity.pdbx_description
1 polymer ?
#
loop_
_entity_poly.entity_id
_entity_poly.type
_entity_poly.pdbx_seq_one_letter_code
_entity_poly.pdbx_strand_id
1 'polypeptide(L)'
;MDRNQKPTIWVDDDEAGSINLKNTKRVPDHMSPNLCLAKLVVLDRIPFCVLAKSTETQKRMKIARGLKIPATEKRMKQMAMSFDEEIMPEIKKRLKEEKDSGRKFCLSLDEWTSCGSKRHEV
;
A
#
# COMPACT_ATOMS: atom_id res chain seq x y z
N MET A 1 47.36 -28.28 2.27
CA MET A 1 47.07 -26.94 2.83
C MET A 1 47.03 -25.95 1.68
N ASP A 2 46.02 -25.14 1.43
CA ASP A 2 44.62 -25.13 1.79
C ASP A 2 43.89 -24.39 0.68
N ARG A 3 42.66 -24.80 0.38
CA ARG A 3 41.82 -24.21 -0.67
C ARG A 3 41.26 -22.89 -0.15
N ASN A 4 41.46 -21.80 -0.89
CA ASN A 4 40.65 -20.59 -0.74
C ASN A 4 40.32 -20.01 -2.12
N GLN A 5 39.55 -20.77 -2.90
CA GLN A 5 38.73 -20.21 -3.96
C GLN A 5 37.60 -19.42 -3.30
N LYS A 6 37.68 -18.09 -3.32
CA LYS A 6 36.49 -17.25 -3.16
C LYS A 6 35.55 -17.57 -4.32
N PRO A 7 34.28 -17.95 -4.10
CA PRO A 7 33.31 -17.96 -5.17
C PRO A 7 32.96 -16.50 -5.49
N THR A 8 33.47 -16.00 -6.61
CA THR A 8 32.93 -14.81 -7.26
C THR A 8 31.58 -15.22 -7.85
N ILE A 9 30.50 -14.96 -7.11
CA ILE A 9 29.15 -15.09 -7.66
C ILE A 9 28.98 -13.91 -8.61
N TRP A 10 29.09 -14.19 -9.90
CA TRP A 10 28.56 -13.32 -10.94
C TRP A 10 27.05 -13.30 -10.73
N VAL A 11 26.51 -12.13 -10.38
CA VAL A 11 25.07 -11.89 -10.43
C VAL A 11 24.78 -11.63 -11.89
N ASP A 12 24.26 -12.63 -12.60
CA ASP A 12 23.70 -12.43 -13.93
C ASP A 12 22.54 -11.42 -13.80
N ASP A 13 22.75 -10.24 -14.37
CA ASP A 13 21.83 -9.10 -14.43
C ASP A 13 20.73 -9.31 -15.50
N ASP A 14 20.20 -10.53 -15.63
CA ASP A 14 19.24 -10.88 -16.67
C ASP A 14 17.86 -11.27 -16.11
N GLU A 15 16.85 -10.61 -16.68
CA GLU A 15 15.42 -10.66 -16.40
C GLU A 15 14.92 -9.96 -15.12
N ALA A 16 14.96 -8.62 -15.16
CA ALA A 16 13.81 -7.86 -14.66
C ALA A 16 12.58 -8.23 -15.52
N GLY A 17 11.94 -9.33 -15.16
CA GLY A 17 10.66 -9.75 -15.71
C GLY A 17 9.66 -8.61 -15.55
N SER A 18 9.49 -7.82 -16.61
CA SER A 18 8.48 -6.78 -16.69
C SER A 18 7.14 -7.45 -16.49
N ILE A 19 6.51 -7.21 -15.34
CA ILE A 19 5.12 -7.57 -15.12
C ILE A 19 4.29 -6.84 -16.17
N ASN A 20 3.91 -7.56 -17.23
CA ASN A 20 3.14 -7.02 -18.33
C ASN A 20 1.71 -6.79 -17.84
N LEU A 21 1.49 -5.65 -17.19
CA LEU A 21 0.20 -5.15 -16.71
C LEU A 21 -0.67 -4.68 -17.90
N LYS A 22 -0.85 -5.51 -18.92
CA LYS A 22 -1.59 -5.12 -20.14
C LYS A 22 -2.96 -5.78 -20.31
N ASN A 23 -3.42 -6.64 -19.40
CA ASN A 23 -4.70 -7.33 -19.61
C ASN A 23 -5.66 -7.43 -18.40
N THR A 24 -5.68 -6.43 -17.53
CA THR A 24 -6.85 -6.24 -16.67
C THR A 24 -7.80 -5.27 -17.36
N LYS A 25 -8.93 -5.78 -17.89
CA LYS A 25 -10.07 -4.96 -18.30
C LYS A 25 -10.27 -3.89 -17.23
N ARG A 26 -10.02 -2.61 -17.57
CA ARG A 26 -10.33 -1.47 -16.71
C ARG A 26 -11.85 -1.38 -16.62
N VAL A 27 -12.41 -2.18 -15.72
CA VAL A 27 -13.75 -1.94 -15.17
C VAL A 27 -13.70 -0.50 -14.65
N PRO A 28 -14.71 0.35 -14.92
CA PRO A 28 -14.75 1.67 -14.30
C PRO A 28 -14.68 1.44 -12.80
N ASP A 29 -13.58 1.84 -12.18
CA ASP A 29 -13.35 1.63 -10.76
C ASP A 29 -14.47 2.35 -10.01
N HIS A 30 -15.51 1.62 -9.61
CA HIS A 30 -16.46 2.11 -8.64
C HIS A 30 -15.71 2.14 -7.31
N MET A 31 -14.88 3.16 -7.10
CA MET A 31 -14.05 3.30 -5.92
C MET A 31 -14.98 3.41 -4.70
N SER A 32 -14.89 2.43 -3.79
CA SER A 32 -15.59 2.54 -2.52
C SER A 32 -15.12 3.79 -1.76
N PRO A 33 -15.96 4.40 -0.92
CA PRO A 33 -15.55 5.55 -0.11
C PRO A 33 -14.30 5.28 0.73
N ASN A 34 -14.18 4.05 1.24
CA ASN A 34 -13.02 3.57 1.99
C ASN A 34 -11.74 3.59 1.14
N LEU A 35 -11.79 2.98 -0.04
CA LEU A 35 -10.66 2.93 -0.97
C LEU A 35 -10.24 4.32 -1.43
N CYS A 36 -11.20 5.21 -1.68
CA CYS A 36 -10.87 6.58 -2.06
C CYS A 36 -10.20 7.34 -0.92
N LEU A 37 -10.72 7.24 0.31
CA LEU A 37 -10.13 7.89 1.48
C LEU A 37 -8.72 7.36 1.73
N ALA A 38 -8.52 6.03 1.64
CA ALA A 38 -7.22 5.40 1.78
C ALA A 38 -6.21 5.93 0.73
N LYS A 39 -6.61 6.04 -0.55
CA LYS A 39 -5.74 6.60 -1.60
C LYS A 39 -5.33 8.05 -1.32
N LEU A 40 -6.26 8.89 -0.89
CA LEU A 40 -5.97 10.30 -0.56
C LEU A 40 -4.97 10.43 0.59
N VAL A 41 -5.09 9.59 1.61
CA VAL A 41 -4.25 9.67 2.81
C VAL A 41 -2.88 9.02 2.56
N VAL A 42 -2.84 7.88 1.87
CA VAL A 42 -1.63 7.08 1.68
C VAL A 42 -0.86 7.51 0.44
N LEU A 43 -1.52 7.55 -0.73
CA LEU A 43 -0.85 7.85 -2.00
C LEU A 43 -0.66 9.35 -2.19
N ASP A 44 -1.71 10.14 -1.95
CA ASP A 44 -1.64 11.60 -2.10
C ASP A 44 -1.06 12.29 -0.84
N ARG A 45 -0.77 11.52 0.21
CA ARG A 45 -0.15 11.96 1.48
C ARG A 45 -0.90 13.11 2.16
N ILE A 46 -2.23 13.16 2.00
CA ILE A 46 -3.05 14.22 2.58
C ILE A 46 -3.45 13.84 4.01
N PRO A 47 -3.03 14.60 5.05
CA PRO A 47 -3.40 14.29 6.42
C PRO A 47 -4.90 14.42 6.67
N PHE A 48 -5.46 13.56 7.53
CA PHE A 48 -6.88 13.61 7.89
C PHE A 48 -7.33 14.98 8.43
N CYS A 49 -6.46 15.67 9.18
CA CYS A 49 -6.77 16.98 9.75
C CYS A 49 -6.94 18.05 8.66
N VAL A 50 -6.23 17.93 7.53
CA VAL A 50 -6.36 18.82 6.37
C VAL A 50 -7.69 18.55 5.65
N LEU A 51 -8.04 17.28 5.46
CA LEU A 51 -9.32 16.87 4.89
C LEU A 51 -10.53 17.32 5.73
N ALA A 52 -10.38 17.29 7.06
CA ALA A 52 -11.44 17.67 7.99
C ALA A 52 -11.71 19.19 7.97
N LYS A 53 -10.65 20.00 7.82
CA LYS A 53 -10.74 21.47 7.87
C LYS A 53 -11.09 22.10 6.52
N SER A 54 -10.76 21.44 5.40
CA SER A 54 -10.98 21.99 4.07
C SER A 54 -12.40 21.75 3.55
N THR A 55 -13.24 22.79 3.63
CA THR A 55 -14.60 22.77 3.09
C THR A 55 -14.63 22.63 1.57
N GLU A 56 -13.64 23.21 0.88
CA GLU A 56 -13.49 23.07 -0.58
C GLU A 56 -13.11 21.64 -0.96
N THR A 57 -12.17 21.01 -0.24
CA THR A 57 -11.77 19.62 -0.48
C THR A 57 -12.94 18.67 -0.24
N GLN A 58 -13.74 18.89 0.81
CA GLN A 58 -14.95 18.08 1.04
C GLN A 58 -16.02 18.27 -0.05
N LYS A 59 -16.20 19.49 -0.56
CA LYS A 59 -17.11 19.76 -1.69
C LYS A 59 -16.63 19.06 -2.97
N ARG A 60 -15.35 19.20 -3.31
CA ARG A 60 -14.74 18.53 -4.48
C ARG A 60 -14.86 17.01 -4.38
N MET A 61 -14.67 16.42 -3.19
CA MET A 61 -14.83 14.97 -2.97
C MET A 61 -16.28 14.49 -3.12
N LYS A 62 -17.25 15.26 -2.59
CA LYS A 62 -18.67 14.94 -2.75
C LYS A 62 -19.12 15.04 -4.21
N ILE A 63 -18.69 16.08 -4.91
CA ILE A 63 -19.15 16.40 -6.28
C ILE A 63 -18.45 15.52 -7.32
N ALA A 64 -17.11 15.38 -7.26
CA ALA A 64 -16.35 14.70 -8.30
C ALA A 64 -16.36 13.17 -8.19
N ARG A 65 -16.65 12.62 -7.01
CA ARG A 65 -16.57 11.17 -6.76
C ARG A 65 -17.83 10.57 -6.14
N GLY A 66 -18.88 11.37 -5.88
CA GLY A 66 -20.12 10.88 -5.25
C GLY A 66 -19.94 10.40 -3.81
N LEU A 67 -18.83 10.77 -3.16
CA LEU A 67 -18.41 10.16 -1.90
C LEU A 67 -18.97 10.89 -0.68
N LYS A 68 -19.61 10.13 0.22
CA LYS A 68 -19.98 10.60 1.56
C LYS A 68 -18.81 10.40 2.54
N ILE A 69 -17.73 11.15 2.35
CA ILE A 69 -16.61 11.16 3.31
C ILE A 69 -17.06 11.92 4.58
N PRO A 70 -16.82 11.37 5.78
CA PRO A 70 -17.13 12.04 7.04
C PRO A 70 -16.38 13.37 7.20
N ALA A 71 -17.02 14.37 7.82
CA ALA A 71 -16.38 15.65 8.07
C ALA A 71 -15.41 15.65 9.27
N THR A 72 -15.44 14.59 10.09
CA THR A 72 -14.61 14.48 11.29
C THR A 72 -13.43 13.56 11.07
N GLU A 73 -12.25 13.99 11.53
CA GLU A 73 -11.01 13.21 11.47
C GLU A 73 -11.15 11.85 12.13
N LYS A 74 -11.78 11.77 13.31
CA LYS A 74 -12.01 10.50 14.02
C LYS A 74 -12.72 9.47 13.14
N ARG A 75 -13.77 9.89 12.41
CA ARG A 75 -14.57 8.98 11.60
C ARG A 75 -13.88 8.63 10.29
N MET A 76 -13.07 9.54 9.73
CA MET A 76 -12.17 9.22 8.62
C MET A 76 -11.12 8.18 9.00
N LYS A 77 -10.50 8.29 10.19
CA LYS A 77 -9.58 7.27 10.69
C LYS A 77 -10.26 5.91 10.82
N GLN A 78 -11.46 5.85 11.39
CA GLN A 78 -12.23 4.60 11.49
C GLN A 78 -12.52 3.99 10.11
N MET A 79 -12.89 4.81 9.14
CA MET A 79 -13.15 4.36 7.77
C MET A 79 -11.88 3.82 7.09
N ALA A 80 -10.75 4.51 7.26
CA ALA A 80 -9.46 4.06 6.74
C ALA A 80 -8.98 2.77 7.41
N MET A 81 -9.21 2.62 8.72
CA MET A 81 -8.94 1.37 9.43
C MET A 81 -9.83 0.26 8.87
N SER A 82 -11.16 0.42 8.79
CA SER A 82 -12.05 -0.64 8.26
C SER A 82 -11.75 -1.07 6.83
N PHE A 83 -10.97 -0.29 6.07
CA PHE A 83 -10.52 -0.69 4.74
C PHE A 83 -9.49 -1.83 4.79
N ASP A 84 -8.70 -1.94 5.86
CA ASP A 84 -7.77 -3.06 6.02
C ASP A 84 -8.51 -4.39 6.12
N GLU A 85 -9.60 -4.45 6.89
CA GLU A 85 -10.49 -5.61 7.04
C GLU A 85 -11.08 -6.03 5.68
N GLU A 86 -11.41 -5.05 4.83
CA GLU A 86 -11.95 -5.28 3.49
C GLU A 86 -10.91 -5.88 2.53
N ILE A 87 -9.67 -5.36 2.55
CA ILE A 87 -8.64 -5.71 1.57
C ILE A 87 -7.73 -6.87 2.01
N MET A 88 -7.61 -7.15 3.31
CA MET A 88 -6.73 -8.20 3.85
C MET A 88 -7.04 -9.61 3.33
N PRO A 89 -8.30 -10.05 3.23
CA PRO A 89 -8.60 -11.39 2.71
C PRO A 89 -8.09 -11.59 1.27
N GLU A 90 -8.24 -10.58 0.42
CA GLU A 90 -7.76 -10.61 -0.98
C GLU A 90 -6.23 -10.58 -1.05
N ILE A 91 -5.57 -9.75 -0.23
CA ILE A 91 -4.10 -9.74 -0.15
C ILE A 91 -3.57 -11.10 0.33
N LYS A 92 -4.14 -11.67 1.39
CA LYS A 92 -3.76 -13.01 1.89
C LYS A 92 -3.94 -14.08 0.83
N LYS A 93 -5.03 -14.03 0.07
CA LYS A 93 -5.29 -14.95 -1.05
C LYS A 93 -4.19 -14.85 -2.10
N ARG A 94 -3.86 -13.65 -2.57
CA ARG A 94 -2.79 -13.44 -3.57
C ARG A 94 -1.41 -13.85 -3.06
N LEU A 95 -1.09 -13.54 -1.80
CA LEU A 95 0.16 -14.00 -1.17
C LEU A 95 0.26 -15.52 -1.14
N LYS A 96 -0.86 -16.21 -0.87
CA LYS A 96 -0.91 -17.67 -0.91
C LYS A 96 -0.68 -18.20 -2.33
N GLU A 97 -1.37 -17.63 -3.33
CA GLU A 97 -1.19 -18.00 -4.74
C GLU A 97 0.27 -17.79 -5.21
N GLU A 98 0.89 -16.67 -4.83
CA GLU A 98 2.28 -16.38 -5.19
C GLU A 98 3.25 -17.39 -4.52
N LYS A 99 3.03 -17.70 -3.24
CA LYS A 99 3.80 -18.73 -2.53
C LYS A 99 3.64 -20.11 -3.17
N ASP A 100 2.41 -20.48 -3.51
CA ASP A 100 2.09 -21.79 -4.10
C ASP A 100 2.61 -21.89 -5.56
N SER A 101 2.84 -20.76 -6.24
CA SER A 101 3.45 -20.71 -7.58
C SER A 101 4.96 -21.03 -7.61
N GLY A 102 5.60 -21.19 -6.45
CA GLY A 102 7.04 -21.44 -6.33
C GLY A 102 7.91 -20.19 -6.56
N ARG A 103 7.30 -19.01 -6.74
CA ARG A 103 8.01 -17.74 -6.83
C ARG A 103 8.60 -17.37 -5.47
N LYS A 104 9.86 -16.91 -5.49
CA LYS A 104 10.55 -16.42 -4.30
C LYS A 104 10.03 -15.02 -3.98
N PHE A 105 9.70 -14.78 -2.71
CA PHE A 105 9.46 -13.45 -2.18
C PHE A 105 10.43 -13.20 -1.02
N CYS A 106 10.72 -11.92 -0.77
CA CYS A 106 11.55 -11.48 0.34
C CYS A 106 10.73 -10.58 1.27
N LEU A 107 11.09 -10.60 2.54
CA LEU A 107 10.60 -9.65 3.54
C LEU A 107 11.77 -8.74 3.89
N SER A 108 11.57 -7.43 3.81
CA SER A 108 12.50 -6.44 4.33
C SER A 108 12.01 -5.98 5.69
N LEU A 109 12.85 -6.10 6.71
CA LEU A 109 12.63 -5.49 8.01
C LEU A 109 13.34 -4.13 8.01
N ASP A 110 12.60 -3.07 8.29
CA ASP A 110 13.15 -1.73 8.44
C ASP A 110 13.15 -1.36 9.93
N GLU A 111 14.34 -1.39 10.55
CA GLU A 111 14.53 -0.99 11.94
C GLU A 111 15.22 0.36 11.97
N TRP A 112 14.56 1.35 12.57
CA TRP A 112 15.14 2.68 12.75
C TRP A 112 14.75 3.29 14.09
N THR A 113 15.61 4.17 14.59
CA THR A 113 15.39 4.90 15.84
C THR A 113 14.96 6.33 15.52
N SER A 114 13.87 6.78 16.13
CA SER A 114 13.48 8.19 16.06
C SER A 114 14.28 9.00 17.09
N CYS A 115 14.44 10.31 16.83
CA CYS A 115 15.07 11.24 17.77
C CYS A 115 14.39 11.29 19.16
N GLY A 116 13.19 10.72 19.31
CA GLY A 116 12.46 10.58 20.57
C GLY A 116 12.76 9.29 21.35
N SER A 117 13.83 8.57 21.04
CA SER A 117 14.21 7.29 21.68
C SER A 117 13.15 6.18 21.56
N LYS A 118 12.31 6.24 20.52
CA LYS A 118 11.40 5.15 20.16
C LYS A 118 12.03 4.33 19.05
N ARG A 119 12.13 3.01 19.29
CA ARG A 119 12.41 2.02 18.25
C ARG A 119 11.14 1.80 17.44
N HIS A 120 11.28 1.82 16.13
CA HIS A 120 10.21 1.47 15.20
C HIS A 120 10.65 0.21 14.47
N GLU A 121 9.90 -0.86 14.67
CA GLU A 121 9.94 -2.08 13.86
C GLU A 121 8.69 -2.03 12.97
N VAL A 122 8.88 -2.07 11.65
CA VAL A 122 7.80 -2.09 10.64
C VAL A 122 7.78 -3.43 9.92
#